data_AF-A0A2E1PBD4-F1
#
_entry.id   AF-A0A2E1PBD4-F1
#
_cell.length_a   1.000
_cell.length_b   1.000
_cell.length_c   1.000
_cell.angle_alpha   90.00
_cell.angle_beta   90.00
_cell.angle_gamma   90.00
#
_symmetry.space_group_name_H-M   'P 1'
#
loop_
_entity.id
_entity.type
_entity.pdbx_description
1 polymer ?
#
loop_
_entity_poly.entity_id
_entity_poly.type
_entity_poly.pdbx_seq_one_letter_code
_entity_poly.pdbx_strand_id
1 'polypeptide(L)'
;TLVPQFKGKYSISPAVFSYFDPKEKKYKNLNSSDITINVLEGPSSSFSGLVTNKNENSNNIVLSENQFKFLNTNSELSSIKKIDFIFSNLFYTLISTPFFLIFLTVLFSRNIKKSNDQSLKSRRANVLAKKHLSEAKLNLENKDVFYISLEKALINFFKLKFSIQSSELSKEKIKELLIENKIDKAMVELFLKLIESCEYARYTPSSTNAIKKDYDNSVQLISEIDKQIT
;
A
#
# COMPACT_ATOMS: atom_id res chain seq x y z
N THR A 1 -37.47 59.70 -21.09
CA THR A 1 -38.60 60.59 -20.76
C THR A 1 -39.12 61.18 -22.06
N LEU A 2 -40.41 61.07 -22.35
CA LEU A 2 -41.01 61.53 -23.61
C LEU A 2 -41.80 62.81 -23.30
N VAL A 3 -41.43 63.95 -23.91
CA VAL A 3 -42.07 65.25 -23.67
C VAL A 3 -42.71 65.74 -24.97
N PRO A 4 -44.05 65.69 -25.10
CA PRO A 4 -44.74 66.16 -26.30
C PRO A 4 -44.73 67.70 -26.35
N GLN A 5 -44.49 68.28 -27.53
CA GLN A 5 -44.37 69.74 -27.73
C GLN A 5 -45.65 70.41 -28.26
N PHE A 6 -46.60 69.64 -28.79
CA PHE A 6 -47.84 70.16 -29.40
C PHE A 6 -49.06 69.43 -28.84
N LYS A 7 -50.21 70.12 -28.85
CA LYS A 7 -51.50 69.52 -28.45
C LYS A 7 -51.96 68.53 -29.52
N GLY A 8 -52.44 67.35 -29.10
CA GLY A 8 -52.87 66.30 -30.02
C GLY A 8 -52.97 64.92 -29.39
N LYS A 9 -53.48 63.95 -30.16
CA LYS A 9 -53.51 62.53 -29.80
C LYS A 9 -52.33 61.81 -30.45
N TYR A 10 -51.47 61.22 -29.63
CA TYR A 10 -50.34 60.42 -30.07
C TYR A 10 -50.53 58.96 -29.62
N SER A 11 -50.44 58.00 -30.55
CA SER A 11 -50.43 56.57 -30.22
C SER A 11 -49.00 56.05 -30.26
N ILE A 12 -48.60 55.32 -29.22
CA ILE A 12 -47.32 54.64 -29.14
C ILE A 12 -47.57 53.18 -29.51
N SER A 13 -47.01 52.75 -30.64
CA SER A 13 -47.20 51.39 -31.13
C SER A 13 -46.65 50.34 -30.14
N PRO A 14 -47.31 49.17 -30.02
CA PRO A 14 -46.82 48.03 -29.26
C PRO A 14 -45.38 47.66 -29.60
N ALA A 15 -44.55 47.47 -28.57
CA ALA A 15 -43.22 46.91 -28.71
C ALA A 15 -43.25 45.41 -28.44
N VAL A 16 -42.50 44.65 -29.24
CA VAL A 16 -42.33 43.20 -29.08
C VAL A 16 -40.99 42.91 -28.43
N PHE A 17 -40.99 42.22 -27.29
CA PHE A 17 -39.79 41.74 -26.62
C PHE A 17 -39.74 40.22 -26.62
N SER A 18 -38.67 39.64 -27.17
CA SER A 18 -38.48 38.20 -27.25
C SER A 18 -37.43 37.73 -26.24
N TYR A 19 -37.74 36.71 -25.45
CA TYR A 19 -36.80 36.08 -24.52
C TYR A 19 -36.83 34.55 -24.61
N PHE A 20 -35.74 33.90 -24.23
CA PHE A 20 -35.63 32.44 -24.21
C PHE A 20 -36.04 31.89 -22.85
N ASP A 21 -37.02 30.97 -22.81
CA ASP A 21 -37.42 30.27 -21.59
C ASP A 21 -36.63 28.95 -21.45
N PRO A 22 -35.71 28.82 -20.48
CA PRO A 22 -34.88 27.63 -20.33
C PRO A 22 -35.65 26.40 -19.86
N LYS A 23 -36.84 26.55 -19.24
CA LYS A 23 -37.66 25.41 -18.81
C LYS A 23 -38.40 24.78 -19.97
N GLU A 24 -38.97 25.62 -20.83
CA GLU A 24 -39.74 25.17 -22.01
C GLU A 24 -38.88 25.00 -23.27
N LYS A 25 -37.61 25.45 -23.23
CA LYS A 25 -36.63 25.41 -24.33
C LYS A 25 -37.14 26.06 -25.62
N LYS A 26 -37.92 27.14 -25.49
CA LYS A 26 -38.53 27.87 -26.62
C LYS A 26 -38.44 29.38 -26.39
N TYR A 27 -38.42 30.14 -27.48
CA TYR A 27 -38.52 31.60 -27.44
C TYR A 27 -39.97 32.02 -27.21
N LYS A 28 -40.17 32.97 -26.29
CA LYS A 28 -41.47 33.58 -25.98
C LYS A 28 -41.43 35.06 -26.31
N ASN A 29 -42.54 35.57 -26.85
CA ASN A 29 -42.72 36.96 -27.22
C ASN A 29 -43.70 37.64 -26.25
N LEU A 30 -43.31 38.79 -25.72
CA LEU A 30 -44.15 39.67 -24.91
C LEU A 30 -44.44 40.93 -25.72
N ASN A 31 -45.72 41.28 -25.82
CA ASN A 31 -46.16 42.49 -26.52
C ASN A 31 -46.63 43.50 -25.48
N SER A 32 -46.19 44.75 -25.59
CA SER A 32 -46.77 45.83 -24.78
C SER A 32 -48.15 46.24 -25.32
N SER A 33 -49.02 46.75 -24.46
CA SER A 33 -50.28 47.36 -24.90
C SER A 33 -50.02 48.67 -25.64
N ASP A 34 -50.92 49.04 -26.57
CA ASP A 34 -50.94 50.38 -27.16
C ASP A 34 -51.26 51.42 -26.08
N ILE A 35 -50.52 52.52 -26.09
CA ILE A 35 -50.70 53.63 -25.14
C ILE A 35 -51.03 54.87 -25.96
N THR A 36 -52.26 55.35 -25.81
CA THR A 36 -52.69 56.60 -26.42
C THR A 36 -52.52 57.74 -25.41
N ILE A 37 -51.68 58.71 -25.75
CA ILE A 37 -51.45 59.92 -24.94
C ILE A 37 -52.25 61.06 -25.56
N ASN A 38 -53.18 61.62 -24.78
CA ASN A 38 -53.95 62.80 -25.17
C ASN A 38 -53.37 64.04 -24.49
N VAL A 39 -52.71 64.90 -25.26
CA VAL A 39 -52.07 66.13 -24.76
C VAL A 39 -53.07 67.28 -24.85
N LEU A 40 -53.57 67.73 -23.70
CA LEU A 40 -54.67 68.69 -23.59
C LEU A 40 -54.23 70.15 -23.83
N GLU A 41 -52.96 70.49 -23.56
CA GLU A 41 -52.45 71.87 -23.53
C GLU A 41 -51.18 72.02 -24.39
N GLY A 42 -51.02 73.15 -25.09
CA GLY A 42 -49.90 73.45 -25.98
C GLY A 42 -50.30 74.26 -27.23
N PRO A 43 -49.36 74.83 -27.98
CA PRO A 43 -49.68 75.54 -29.23
C PRO A 43 -50.36 74.60 -30.23
N SER A 44 -51.41 75.09 -30.92
CA SER A 44 -52.05 74.33 -32.01
C SER A 44 -51.06 74.19 -33.16
N SER A 45 -50.85 72.97 -33.64
CA SER A 45 -50.22 72.72 -34.94
C SER A 45 -51.19 73.10 -36.07
N SER A 46 -51.43 74.41 -36.23
CA SER A 46 -52.05 74.98 -37.40
C SER A 46 -51.06 75.96 -38.03
N PHE A 47 -50.02 75.42 -38.65
CA PHE A 47 -49.23 76.14 -39.61
C PHE A 47 -48.74 75.20 -40.72
N SER A 48 -49.41 75.35 -41.87
CA SER A 48 -48.89 74.98 -43.18
C SER A 48 -47.67 75.87 -43.45
N GLY A 49 -46.49 75.26 -43.51
CA GLY A 49 -45.26 75.98 -43.80
C GLY A 49 -44.14 74.99 -43.97
N LEU A 50 -43.71 74.84 -45.23
CA LEU A 50 -42.52 74.11 -45.63
C LEU A 50 -41.31 74.58 -44.82
N VAL A 51 -41.00 73.89 -43.73
CA VAL A 51 -39.71 73.98 -43.08
C VAL A 51 -38.79 73.06 -43.84
N THR A 52 -37.98 73.65 -44.72
CA THR A 52 -36.80 73.02 -45.29
C THR A 52 -35.92 72.60 -44.11
N ASN A 53 -35.94 71.31 -43.78
CA ASN A 53 -35.06 70.70 -42.79
C ASN A 53 -33.61 70.91 -43.23
N LYS A 54 -32.97 71.92 -42.64
CA LYS A 54 -31.53 71.93 -42.45
C LYS A 54 -31.22 70.70 -41.60
N ASN A 55 -30.66 69.67 -42.23
CA ASN A 55 -30.13 68.47 -41.57
C ASN A 55 -28.94 68.85 -40.68
N GLU A 56 -29.20 69.52 -39.56
CA GLU A 56 -28.31 69.47 -38.41
C GLU A 56 -28.69 68.24 -37.61
N ASN A 57 -28.10 67.11 -38.00
CA ASN A 57 -27.93 65.94 -37.11
C ASN A 57 -27.04 66.37 -35.93
N SER A 58 -27.54 67.23 -35.05
CA SER A 58 -26.96 67.51 -33.75
C SER A 58 -27.63 66.63 -32.70
N ASN A 59 -27.57 65.31 -32.92
CA ASN A 59 -27.51 64.39 -31.80
C ASN A 59 -26.12 64.58 -31.18
N ASN A 60 -25.97 65.64 -30.37
CA ASN A 60 -24.86 65.81 -29.43
C ASN A 60 -24.96 64.76 -28.32
N ILE A 61 -24.98 63.48 -28.70
CA ILE A 61 -24.59 62.41 -27.82
C ILE A 61 -23.07 62.50 -27.83
N VAL A 62 -22.53 63.15 -26.79
CA VAL A 62 -21.12 62.96 -26.45
C VAL A 62 -20.99 61.47 -26.17
N LEU A 63 -20.60 60.72 -27.19
CA LEU A 63 -20.21 59.32 -27.09
C LEU A 63 -18.98 59.34 -26.19
N SER A 64 -19.23 59.25 -24.88
CA SER A 64 -18.17 59.05 -23.91
C SER A 64 -17.45 57.80 -24.37
N GLU A 65 -16.18 57.94 -24.77
CA GLU A 65 -15.36 56.93 -25.46
C GLU A 65 -15.22 55.58 -24.71
N ASN A 66 -15.89 55.43 -23.56
CA ASN A 66 -15.79 54.30 -22.66
C ASN A 66 -17.13 53.68 -22.24
N GLN A 67 -18.29 54.04 -22.82
CA GLN A 67 -19.56 53.49 -22.34
C GLN A 67 -19.77 52.01 -22.70
N PHE A 68 -19.05 51.48 -23.70
CA PHE A 68 -19.07 50.06 -24.05
C PHE A 68 -17.64 49.51 -24.11
N LYS A 69 -17.13 49.00 -22.97
CA LYS A 69 -15.95 48.13 -23.00
C LYS A 69 -16.32 46.84 -23.70
N PHE A 70 -15.45 46.38 -24.59
CA PHE A 70 -15.61 45.11 -25.30
C PHE A 70 -15.79 43.97 -24.28
N LEU A 71 -16.87 43.20 -24.42
CA LEU A 71 -17.11 42.02 -23.60
C LEU A 71 -16.02 41.00 -23.93
N ASN A 72 -15.36 40.44 -22.91
CA ASN A 72 -14.34 39.43 -23.12
C ASN A 72 -14.97 38.22 -23.85
N THR A 73 -14.58 38.00 -25.11
CA THR A 73 -15.12 36.94 -25.97
C THR A 73 -14.49 35.58 -25.68
N ASN A 74 -13.44 35.54 -24.87
CA ASN A 74 -12.77 34.30 -24.51
C ASN A 74 -13.42 33.73 -23.25
N SER A 75 -14.22 32.68 -23.44
CA SER A 75 -14.85 31.93 -22.35
C SER A 75 -14.16 30.57 -22.17
N GLU A 76 -13.44 30.41 -21.06
CA GLU A 76 -12.92 29.12 -20.61
C GLU A 76 -14.05 28.34 -19.92
N LEU A 77 -14.89 27.70 -20.73
CA LEU A 77 -16.01 26.91 -20.25
C LEU A 77 -15.50 25.56 -19.72
N SER A 78 -15.50 25.39 -18.39
CA SER A 78 -15.25 24.09 -17.77
C SER A 78 -16.56 23.31 -17.60
N SER A 79 -16.50 21.98 -17.76
CA SER A 79 -17.66 21.12 -17.54
C SER A 79 -18.20 21.27 -16.12
N ILE A 80 -19.50 21.52 -16.00
CA ILE A 80 -20.25 21.52 -14.72
C ILE A 80 -20.17 20.15 -14.03
N LYS A 81 -20.02 19.07 -14.80
CA LYS A 81 -19.92 17.71 -14.29
C LYS A 81 -18.44 17.35 -14.11
N LYS A 82 -17.85 17.80 -13.00
CA LYS A 82 -16.53 17.33 -12.56
C LYS A 82 -16.71 15.98 -11.85
N ILE A 83 -15.83 15.03 -12.15
CA ILE A 83 -15.76 13.77 -11.40
C ILE A 83 -15.09 14.12 -10.08
N ASP A 84 -15.85 14.04 -9.00
CA ASP A 84 -15.31 14.31 -7.67
C ASP A 84 -14.23 13.28 -7.34
N PHE A 85 -13.04 13.77 -6.99
CA PHE A 85 -11.92 12.91 -6.60
C PHE A 85 -12.31 11.94 -5.48
N ILE A 86 -13.15 12.41 -4.54
CA ILE A 86 -13.54 11.74 -3.29
C ILE A 86 -14.41 10.47 -3.50
N PHE A 87 -14.86 10.19 -4.72
CA PHE A 87 -15.61 8.96 -5.03
C PHE A 87 -15.10 8.23 -6.27
N SER A 88 -13.91 8.60 -6.76
CA SER A 88 -13.28 7.92 -7.90
C SER A 88 -12.63 6.60 -7.47
N ASN A 89 -12.57 5.62 -8.38
CA ASN A 89 -11.80 4.39 -8.17
C ASN A 89 -10.35 4.68 -7.76
N LEU A 90 -9.75 5.75 -8.28
CA LEU A 90 -8.38 6.14 -7.96
C LEU A 90 -8.21 6.52 -6.49
N PHE A 91 -9.22 7.12 -5.86
CA PHE A 91 -9.17 7.47 -4.44
C PHE A 91 -9.19 6.20 -3.58
N TYR A 92 -10.07 5.24 -3.92
CA TYR A 92 -10.14 3.97 -3.19
C TYR A 92 -8.91 3.08 -3.38
N THR A 93 -8.27 3.10 -4.55
CA THR A 93 -7.00 2.37 -4.74
C THR A 93 -5.86 3.00 -3.94
N LEU A 94 -5.77 4.34 -3.92
CA LEU A 94 -4.72 5.04 -3.20
C LEU A 94 -4.88 4.91 -1.68
N ILE A 95 -6.11 4.96 -1.15
CA ILE A 95 -6.38 4.77 0.29
C ILE A 95 -6.14 3.32 0.74
N SER A 96 -6.39 2.34 -0.14
CA SER A 96 -6.20 0.91 0.16
C SER A 96 -4.73 0.48 0.09
N THR A 97 -3.92 1.16 -0.72
CA THR A 97 -2.48 0.88 -0.92
C THR A 97 -1.70 0.69 0.39
N PRO A 98 -1.73 1.60 1.39
CA PRO A 98 -0.97 1.41 2.63
C PRO A 98 -1.41 0.18 3.43
N PHE A 99 -2.70 -0.15 3.46
CA PHE A 99 -3.19 -1.35 4.13
C PHE A 99 -2.72 -2.63 3.44
N PHE A 100 -2.74 -2.64 2.11
CA PHE A 100 -2.20 -3.75 1.32
C PHE A 100 -0.70 -3.94 1.53
N LEU A 101 0.06 -2.84 1.59
CA LEU A 101 1.49 -2.86 1.87
C LEU A 101 1.79 -3.46 3.25
N ILE A 102 1.05 -3.04 4.29
CA ILE A 102 1.17 -3.63 5.64
C ILE A 102 0.88 -5.12 5.60
N PHE A 103 -0.23 -5.55 4.97
CA PHE A 103 -0.57 -6.96 4.85
C PHE A 103 0.55 -7.78 4.17
N LEU A 104 1.13 -7.24 3.10
CA LEU A 104 2.23 -7.85 2.38
C LEU A 104 3.48 -7.97 3.27
N THR A 105 3.85 -6.90 3.99
CA THR A 105 5.00 -6.94 4.91
C THR A 105 4.83 -7.98 6.02
N VAL A 106 3.63 -8.15 6.57
CA VAL A 106 3.35 -9.17 7.61
C VAL A 106 3.53 -10.57 7.05
N LEU A 107 3.01 -10.85 5.84
CA LEU A 107 3.17 -12.14 5.19
C LEU A 107 4.65 -12.47 4.91
N PHE A 108 5.42 -11.53 4.38
CA PHE A 108 6.85 -11.75 4.11
C PHE A 108 7.69 -11.82 5.39
N SER A 109 7.38 -11.01 6.41
CA SER A 109 8.14 -11.01 7.68
C SER A 109 8.08 -12.35 8.43
N ARG A 110 6.99 -13.10 8.30
CA ARG A 110 6.83 -14.43 8.90
C ARG A 110 7.88 -15.43 8.39
N ASN A 111 8.27 -15.34 7.12
CA ASN A 111 9.25 -16.24 6.53
C ASN A 111 10.67 -15.88 6.97
N ILE A 112 10.97 -14.58 7.07
CA ILE A 112 12.29 -14.07 7.46
C ILE A 112 12.61 -14.43 8.93
N LYS A 113 11.62 -14.31 9.84
CA LYS A 113 11.81 -14.64 11.27
C LYS A 113 12.17 -16.11 11.50
N LYS A 114 11.55 -17.04 10.74
CA LYS A 114 11.83 -18.48 10.86
C LYS A 114 13.27 -18.84 10.50
N SER A 115 13.83 -18.19 9.47
CA SER A 115 15.21 -18.42 9.04
C SER A 115 16.21 -17.93 10.10
N ASN A 116 16.00 -16.74 10.65
CA ASN A 116 16.85 -16.20 11.72
C ASN A 116 16.83 -17.09 12.97
N ASP A 117 15.66 -17.53 13.42
CA ASP A 117 15.57 -18.38 14.62
C ASP A 117 16.28 -19.72 14.44
N GLN A 118 16.16 -20.35 13.27
CA GLN A 118 16.84 -21.62 13.00
C GLN A 118 18.36 -21.47 12.98
N SER A 119 18.88 -20.39 12.39
CA SER A 119 20.32 -20.09 12.39
C SER A 119 20.87 -19.87 13.81
N LEU A 120 20.12 -19.17 14.66
CA LEU A 120 20.50 -18.93 16.05
C LEU A 120 20.50 -20.21 16.86
N LYS A 121 19.51 -21.09 16.65
CA LYS A 121 19.46 -22.41 17.28
C LYS A 121 20.62 -23.30 16.85
N SER A 122 20.97 -23.32 15.56
CA SER A 122 22.13 -24.07 15.06
C SER A 122 23.43 -23.58 15.68
N ARG A 123 23.62 -22.25 15.78
CA ARG A 123 24.81 -21.67 16.44
C ARG A 123 24.89 -22.07 17.91
N ARG A 124 23.75 -22.05 18.62
CA ARG A 124 23.68 -22.49 20.02
C ARG A 124 23.96 -23.98 20.18
N ALA A 125 23.51 -24.81 19.24
CA ALA A 125 23.81 -26.25 19.20
C ALA A 125 25.33 -26.49 19.18
N ASN A 126 26.05 -25.81 18.29
CA ASN A 126 27.50 -25.94 18.16
C ASN A 126 28.25 -25.46 19.41
N VAL A 127 27.82 -24.36 20.03
CA VAL A 127 28.44 -23.85 21.27
C VAL A 127 28.29 -24.86 22.41
N LEU A 128 27.09 -25.45 22.59
CA LEU A 128 26.83 -26.42 23.64
C LEU A 128 27.52 -27.77 23.37
N ALA A 129 27.51 -28.23 22.13
CA ALA A 129 28.25 -29.42 21.72
C ALA A 129 29.74 -29.27 22.00
N LYS A 130 30.34 -28.13 21.63
CA LYS A 130 31.75 -27.83 21.90
C LYS A 130 32.06 -27.79 23.41
N LYS A 131 31.15 -27.22 24.22
CA LYS A 131 31.28 -27.21 25.68
C LYS A 131 31.33 -28.63 26.25
N HIS A 132 30.34 -29.47 25.93
CA HIS A 132 30.30 -30.84 26.45
C HIS A 132 31.40 -31.75 25.87
N LEU A 133 31.82 -31.53 24.62
CA LEU A 133 33.00 -32.22 24.07
C LEU A 133 34.28 -31.80 24.77
N SER A 134 34.43 -30.53 25.16
CA SER A 134 35.60 -30.10 25.95
C SER A 134 35.61 -30.74 27.35
N GLU A 135 34.44 -30.88 27.98
CA GLU A 135 34.27 -31.58 29.24
C GLU A 135 34.57 -33.08 29.11
N ALA A 136 34.11 -33.74 28.05
CA ALA A 136 34.45 -35.13 27.75
C ALA A 136 35.97 -35.29 27.53
N LYS A 137 36.61 -34.37 26.79
CA LYS A 137 38.06 -34.40 26.55
C LYS A 137 38.88 -34.34 27.84
N LEU A 138 38.43 -33.59 28.84
CA LEU A 138 39.12 -33.50 30.14
C LEU A 138 38.99 -34.80 30.95
N ASN A 139 37.94 -35.58 30.72
CA ASN A 139 37.61 -36.78 31.50
C ASN A 139 37.95 -38.09 30.78
N LEU A 140 38.91 -38.11 29.84
CA LEU A 140 39.29 -39.31 29.08
C LEU A 140 39.78 -40.48 29.97
N GLU A 141 40.28 -40.18 31.17
CA GLU A 141 40.73 -41.17 32.15
C GLU A 141 39.57 -41.78 32.95
N ASN A 142 38.48 -41.03 33.12
CA ASN A 142 37.30 -41.48 33.84
C ASN A 142 36.18 -41.82 32.85
N LYS A 143 36.10 -43.11 32.54
CA LYS A 143 35.16 -43.67 31.57
C LYS A 143 33.71 -43.21 31.80
N ASP A 144 33.21 -43.31 33.02
CA ASP A 144 31.79 -43.07 33.30
C ASP A 144 31.43 -41.60 33.05
N VAL A 145 32.29 -40.70 33.54
CA VAL A 145 32.12 -39.25 33.34
C VAL A 145 32.28 -38.87 31.87
N PHE A 146 33.21 -39.52 31.16
CA PHE A 146 33.41 -39.33 29.72
C PHE A 146 32.15 -39.64 28.92
N TYR A 147 31.60 -40.86 29.05
CA TYR A 147 30.45 -41.28 28.23
C TYR A 147 29.19 -40.51 28.59
N ILE A 148 28.99 -40.14 29.86
CA ILE A 148 27.88 -39.24 30.27
C ILE A 148 28.01 -37.86 29.59
N SER A 149 29.23 -37.31 29.51
CA SER A 149 29.48 -36.01 28.89
C SER A 149 29.33 -36.08 27.37
N LEU A 150 29.77 -37.18 26.76
CA LEU A 150 29.68 -37.42 25.33
C LEU A 150 28.23 -37.63 24.87
N GLU A 151 27.44 -38.42 25.61
CA GLU A 151 26.01 -38.59 25.37
C GLU A 151 25.27 -37.24 25.48
N LYS A 152 25.57 -36.45 26.52
CA LYS A 152 25.03 -35.08 26.66
C LYS A 152 25.40 -34.18 25.48
N ALA A 153 26.62 -34.29 24.95
CA ALA A 153 27.05 -33.51 23.79
C ALA A 153 26.21 -33.86 22.54
N LEU A 154 26.07 -35.14 22.23
CA LEU A 154 25.33 -35.64 21.08
C LEU A 154 23.83 -35.30 21.18
N ILE A 155 23.19 -35.62 22.31
CA ILE A 155 21.76 -35.38 22.51
C ILE A 155 21.43 -33.89 22.43
N ASN A 156 22.20 -33.03 23.11
CA ASN A 156 21.93 -31.59 23.07
C ASN A 156 22.16 -31.00 21.68
N PHE A 157 23.16 -31.48 20.94
CA PHE A 157 23.39 -31.07 19.56
C PHE A 157 22.15 -31.36 18.70
N PHE A 158 21.66 -32.61 18.69
CA PHE A 158 20.50 -33.00 17.89
C PHE A 158 19.20 -32.34 18.35
N LYS A 159 19.00 -32.23 19.66
CA LYS A 159 17.84 -31.53 20.25
C LYS A 159 17.72 -30.10 19.73
N LEU A 160 18.84 -29.37 19.68
CA LEU A 160 18.86 -27.98 19.22
C LEU A 160 18.82 -27.87 17.69
N LYS A 161 19.57 -28.72 16.97
CA LYS A 161 19.63 -28.72 15.51
C LYS A 161 18.27 -29.02 14.87
N PHE A 162 17.56 -30.02 15.40
CA PHE A 162 16.25 -30.43 14.91
C PHE A 162 15.07 -29.84 15.70
N SER A 163 15.32 -29.00 16.71
CA SER A 163 14.27 -28.39 17.57
C SER A 163 13.28 -29.40 18.17
N ILE A 164 13.77 -30.57 18.59
CA ILE A 164 12.94 -31.67 19.13
C ILE A 164 12.66 -31.42 20.61
N GLN A 165 11.45 -31.76 21.07
CA GLN A 165 11.14 -31.79 22.50
C GLN A 165 11.81 -33.00 23.19
N SER A 166 12.18 -32.86 24.46
CA SER A 166 12.86 -33.94 25.19
C SER A 166 12.04 -35.22 25.32
N SER A 167 10.71 -35.13 25.28
CA SER A 167 9.79 -36.27 25.33
C SER A 167 9.81 -37.15 24.07
N GLU A 168 10.23 -36.59 22.93
CA GLU A 168 10.20 -37.25 21.62
C GLU A 168 11.59 -37.73 21.18
N LEU A 169 12.61 -37.53 22.03
CA LEU A 169 13.98 -37.86 21.69
C LEU A 169 14.24 -39.35 21.88
N SER A 170 14.25 -40.09 20.77
CA SER A 170 14.70 -41.48 20.70
C SER A 170 15.77 -41.68 19.62
N LYS A 171 16.53 -42.77 19.73
CA LYS A 171 17.54 -43.16 18.73
C LYS A 171 16.91 -43.32 17.35
N GLU A 172 15.73 -43.93 17.29
CA GLU A 172 14.95 -44.14 16.07
C GLU A 172 14.50 -42.79 15.49
N LYS A 173 14.05 -41.86 16.33
CA LYS A 173 13.58 -40.56 15.87
C LYS A 173 14.71 -39.72 15.28
N ILE A 174 15.89 -39.73 15.91
CA ILE A 174 17.06 -39.04 15.37
C ILE A 174 17.48 -39.68 14.04
N LYS A 175 17.46 -41.02 13.93
CA LYS A 175 17.74 -41.72 12.67
C LYS A 175 16.78 -41.31 11.55
N GLU A 176 15.48 -41.28 11.80
CA GLU A 176 14.47 -40.83 10.84
C GLU A 176 14.76 -39.40 10.37
N LEU A 177 15.01 -38.47 11.30
CA LEU A 177 15.31 -37.08 10.97
C LEU A 177 16.59 -36.93 10.16
N LEU A 178 17.63 -37.70 10.46
CA LEU A 178 18.87 -37.67 9.67
C LEU A 178 18.61 -38.11 8.21
N ILE A 179 17.78 -39.14 8.01
CA ILE A 179 17.41 -39.65 6.68
C ILE A 179 16.52 -38.64 5.94
N GLU A 180 15.52 -38.04 6.61
CA GLU A 180 14.65 -37.01 6.03
C GLU A 180 15.46 -35.79 5.54
N ASN A 181 16.52 -35.43 6.27
CA ASN A 181 17.43 -34.35 5.90
C ASN A 181 18.51 -34.77 4.88
N LYS A 182 18.40 -35.96 4.27
CA LYS A 182 19.28 -36.46 3.21
C LYS A 182 20.77 -36.54 3.60
N ILE A 183 21.04 -36.82 4.87
CA ILE A 183 22.41 -37.01 5.38
C ILE A 183 22.96 -38.33 4.87
N ASP A 184 24.28 -38.37 4.64
CA ASP A 184 24.94 -39.57 4.14
C ASP A 184 24.73 -40.77 5.08
N LYS A 185 24.45 -41.94 4.50
CA LYS A 185 24.14 -43.17 5.24
C LYS A 185 25.29 -43.57 6.17
N ALA A 186 26.54 -43.31 5.75
CA ALA A 186 27.72 -43.55 6.57
C ALA A 186 27.69 -42.76 7.89
N MET A 187 27.21 -41.51 7.87
CA MET A 187 27.10 -40.67 9.08
C MET A 187 25.97 -41.14 9.99
N VAL A 188 24.85 -41.60 9.42
CA VAL A 188 23.75 -42.19 10.19
C VAL A 188 24.21 -43.46 10.92
N GLU A 189 24.96 -44.32 10.24
CA GLU A 189 25.52 -45.54 10.83
C GLU A 189 26.57 -45.22 11.92
N LEU A 190 27.41 -44.20 11.69
CA LEU A 190 28.39 -43.72 12.68
C LEU A 190 27.69 -43.20 13.94
N PHE A 191 26.61 -42.42 13.79
CA PHE A 191 25.79 -41.95 14.91
C PHE A 191 25.22 -43.11 15.73
N LEU A 192 24.59 -44.09 15.06
CA LEU A 192 24.01 -45.25 15.74
C LEU A 192 25.06 -46.01 16.54
N LYS A 193 26.23 -46.24 15.93
CA LYS A 193 27.36 -46.91 16.59
C LYS A 193 27.86 -46.15 17.81
N LEU A 194 27.92 -44.82 17.76
CA LEU A 194 28.35 -44.00 18.90
C LEU A 194 27.34 -44.07 20.06
N ILE A 195 26.04 -43.98 19.77
CA ILE A 195 25.00 -44.11 20.79
C ILE A 195 25.05 -45.51 21.42
N GLU A 196 25.16 -46.57 20.61
CA GLU A 196 25.31 -47.93 21.11
C GLU A 196 26.58 -48.10 21.95
N SER A 197 27.69 -47.43 21.58
CA SER A 197 28.93 -47.45 22.37
C SER A 197 28.74 -46.77 23.72
N CYS A 198 27.97 -45.67 23.78
CA CYS A 198 27.61 -45.01 25.04
C CYS A 198 26.70 -45.89 25.92
N GLU A 199 25.71 -46.55 25.33
CA GLU A 199 24.82 -47.48 26.03
C GLU A 199 25.60 -48.69 26.57
N TYR A 200 26.46 -49.28 25.74
CA TYR A 200 27.29 -50.42 26.09
C TYR A 200 28.29 -50.08 27.20
N ALA A 201 28.85 -48.86 27.16
CA ALA A 201 29.80 -48.40 28.15
C ALA A 201 29.22 -48.37 29.57
N ARG A 202 27.90 -48.27 29.75
CA ARG A 202 27.25 -48.29 31.08
C ARG A 202 27.29 -49.66 31.76
N TYR A 203 27.40 -50.74 31.00
CA TYR A 203 27.24 -52.11 31.51
C TYR A 203 28.48 -52.98 31.39
N THR A 204 29.51 -52.51 30.69
CA THR A 204 30.73 -53.27 30.41
C THR A 204 31.96 -52.40 30.65
N PRO A 205 33.16 -52.94 30.89
CA PRO A 205 34.40 -52.16 30.91
C PRO A 205 34.87 -51.83 29.48
N SER A 206 35.36 -50.61 29.24
CA SER A 206 35.89 -50.17 27.93
C SER A 206 37.39 -49.93 27.99
N SER A 207 38.08 -50.17 26.87
CA SER A 207 39.51 -49.85 26.75
C SER A 207 39.74 -48.36 26.47
N THR A 208 40.88 -47.82 26.93
CA THR A 208 41.25 -46.41 26.72
C THR A 208 41.36 -46.03 25.24
N ASN A 209 41.72 -46.97 24.37
CA ASN A 209 41.77 -46.74 22.92
C ASN A 209 40.37 -46.62 22.31
N ALA A 210 39.38 -47.35 22.81
CA ALA A 210 37.99 -47.21 22.37
C ALA A 210 37.44 -45.82 22.74
N ILE A 211 37.70 -45.36 23.97
CA ILE A 211 37.29 -44.03 24.46
C ILE A 211 37.80 -42.90 23.55
N LYS A 212 39.10 -42.92 23.21
CA LYS A 212 39.70 -41.91 22.32
C LYS A 212 39.09 -41.96 20.91
N LYS A 213 38.89 -43.17 20.37
CA LYS A 213 38.29 -43.35 19.05
C LYS A 213 36.84 -42.84 19.02
N ASP A 214 36.06 -43.11 20.06
CA ASP A 214 34.67 -42.64 20.17
C ASP A 214 34.60 -41.11 20.29
N TYR A 215 35.58 -40.50 20.98
CA TYR A 215 35.72 -39.04 21.02
C TYR A 215 35.96 -38.46 19.61
N ASP A 216 36.97 -38.95 18.90
CA ASP A 216 37.33 -38.44 17.57
C ASP A 216 36.19 -38.63 16.57
N ASN A 217 35.53 -39.79 16.60
CA ASN A 217 34.34 -40.10 15.81
C ASN A 217 33.19 -39.13 16.12
N SER A 218 32.99 -38.75 17.39
CA SER A 218 31.92 -37.82 17.79
C SER A 218 32.19 -36.40 17.29
N VAL A 219 33.44 -35.95 17.35
CA VAL A 219 33.85 -34.65 16.81
C VAL A 219 33.65 -34.62 15.30
N GLN A 220 34.05 -35.69 14.60
CA GLN A 220 33.85 -35.82 13.15
C GLN A 220 32.36 -35.81 12.79
N LEU A 221 31.55 -36.60 13.49
CA LEU A 221 30.10 -36.67 13.28
C LEU A 221 29.45 -35.28 13.38
N ILE A 222 29.71 -34.55 14.47
CA ILE A 222 29.12 -33.22 14.68
C ILE A 222 29.57 -32.25 13.58
N SER A 223 30.85 -32.28 13.21
CA SER A 223 31.39 -31.39 12.17
C SER A 223 30.79 -31.67 10.78
N GLU A 224 30.69 -32.94 10.38
CA GLU A 224 30.15 -33.31 9.07
C GLU A 224 28.64 -33.06 8.99
N ILE A 225 27.88 -33.38 10.04
CA ILE A 225 26.45 -33.10 10.11
C ILE A 225 26.18 -31.59 10.08
N ASP A 226 26.98 -30.80 10.80
CA ASP A 226 26.82 -29.35 10.77
C ASP A 226 27.07 -28.80 9.36
N LYS A 227 28.07 -29.32 8.64
CA LYS A 227 28.38 -28.94 7.26
C LYS A 227 27.29 -29.34 6.26
N GLN A 228 26.66 -30.50 6.43
CA GLN A 228 25.62 -30.99 5.50
C GLN A 228 24.25 -30.33 5.71
N ILE A 229 23.96 -29.85 6.93
CA ILE A 229 22.68 -29.21 7.27
C ILE A 229 22.76 -27.67 7.23
N THR A 230 23.96 -27.09 7.10
CA THR A 230 24.14 -25.64 6.89
C THR A 230 23.82 -25.25 5.45
#